data_AF-W2GZF3-F1
#
_entry.id   AF-W2GZF3-F1
#
_cell.length_a   1.000
_cell.length_b   1.000
_cell.length_c   1.000
_cell.angle_alpha   90.00
_cell.angle_beta   90.00
_cell.angle_gamma   90.00
#
_symmetry.space_group_name_H-M   'P 1'
#
loop_
_entity.id
_entity.type
_entity.pdbx_description
1 polymer ?
#
loop_
_entity_poly.entity_id
_entity_poly.type
_entity_poly.pdbx_seq_one_letter_code
_entity_poly.pdbx_strand_id
1 'polypeptide(L)'
;MDHSDEQGHPDLAALAKQLGAEKLLLRSMLKQKAAWTLQIQRVLDFEASSLAATQKFQSAVEVQLDTVDEVQAEKELGFHPLTEWDLTRTILDNKRDIRHVENRLNPPSGLVDKRTHRMQAFGWDIIQRVEGSVMEFVFLKKFTNLNVLDIMHKTWTNDIQLSRFKTVKAETSRLEVLQQMNPNAYVFVRDVDSPSDISIFRSVFVHFLVEATKEFSCSDGSTLTGTGYVLGTQSVAVDYPSDSIHRDEAGRKIAWADLALTTEAYDVENAMTGEKYQQVVWAGRTDYCTEEDAQRNAADTLQGLLRWDEDRCASTQPNVTLTFNPSCNNSHSYVK
;
A
#
# COMPACT_ATOMS: atom_id res chain seq x y z
N MET A 1 -57.59 -20.63 65.62
CA MET A 1 -56.58 -19.70 65.06
C MET A 1 -55.66 -20.57 64.23
N ASP A 2 -55.90 -20.58 62.93
CA ASP A 2 -55.11 -21.30 61.95
C ASP A 2 -54.59 -20.21 61.01
N HIS A 3 -53.29 -19.91 61.11
CA HIS A 3 -52.62 -18.94 60.24
C HIS A 3 -51.82 -19.71 59.21
N SER A 4 -52.39 -19.78 58.01
CA SER A 4 -51.76 -20.23 56.78
C SER A 4 -50.75 -19.18 56.29
N ASP A 5 -49.48 -19.55 56.28
CA ASP A 5 -48.40 -18.88 55.54
C ASP A 5 -48.57 -19.15 54.04
N GLU A 6 -48.97 -18.14 53.27
CA GLU A 6 -48.75 -18.10 51.81
C GLU A 6 -47.56 -17.18 51.53
N GLN A 7 -46.36 -17.77 51.44
CA GLN A 7 -45.19 -17.11 50.85
C GLN A 7 -45.32 -17.16 49.32
N GLY A 8 -45.63 -16.00 48.72
CA GLY A 8 -45.68 -15.83 47.27
C GLY A 8 -44.33 -16.11 46.62
N HIS A 9 -44.28 -17.13 45.76
CA HIS A 9 -43.13 -17.43 44.92
C HIS A 9 -42.87 -16.28 43.92
N PRO A 10 -41.62 -15.80 43.78
CA PRO A 10 -41.28 -14.82 42.75
C PRO A 10 -41.56 -15.41 41.36
N ASP A 11 -42.17 -14.62 40.47
CA ASP A 11 -42.54 -15.02 39.11
C ASP A 11 -41.29 -15.47 38.34
N LEU A 12 -41.13 -16.79 38.23
CA LEU A 12 -40.00 -17.45 37.57
C LEU A 12 -39.85 -17.00 36.11
N ALA A 13 -40.95 -16.58 35.46
CA ALA A 13 -40.90 -16.07 34.09
C ALA A 13 -40.25 -14.69 34.00
N ALA A 14 -40.48 -13.82 34.99
CA ALA A 14 -39.84 -12.51 35.07
C ALA A 14 -38.33 -12.66 35.34
N LEU A 15 -37.97 -13.57 36.25
CA LEU A 15 -36.56 -13.88 36.56
C LEU A 15 -35.82 -14.45 35.34
N ALA A 16 -36.45 -15.36 34.60
CA ALA A 16 -35.86 -15.95 33.39
C ALA A 16 -35.63 -14.91 32.28
N LYS A 17 -36.55 -13.94 32.10
CA LYS A 17 -36.38 -12.84 31.15
C LYS A 17 -35.22 -11.93 31.53
N GLN A 18 -35.09 -11.57 32.80
CA GLN A 18 -33.98 -10.76 33.30
C GLN A 18 -32.63 -11.46 33.06
N LEU A 19 -32.53 -12.75 33.42
CA LEU A 19 -31.32 -13.54 33.23
C LEU A 19 -30.94 -13.65 31.73
N GLY A 20 -31.94 -13.75 30.85
CA GLY A 20 -31.76 -13.77 29.40
C GLY A 20 -31.19 -12.44 28.86
N ALA A 21 -31.69 -11.31 29.36
CA ALA A 21 -31.20 -9.99 28.99
C ALA A 21 -29.76 -9.76 29.47
N GLU A 22 -29.45 -10.12 30.72
CA GLU A 22 -28.10 -10.03 31.27
C GLU A 22 -27.11 -10.91 30.50
N LYS A 23 -27.51 -12.13 30.11
CA LYS A 23 -26.68 -13.02 29.27
C LYS A 23 -26.38 -12.41 27.90
N LEU A 24 -27.35 -11.74 27.27
CA LEU A 24 -27.16 -11.04 26.00
C LEU A 24 -26.21 -9.86 26.14
N LEU A 25 -26.38 -9.06 27.20
CA LEU A 25 -25.49 -7.95 27.52
C LEU A 25 -24.04 -8.43 27.72
N LEU A 26 -23.84 -9.46 28.55
CA LEU A 26 -22.52 -10.04 28.81
C LEU A 26 -21.86 -10.58 27.53
N ARG A 27 -22.64 -11.20 26.63
CA ARG A 27 -22.14 -11.63 25.31
C ARG A 27 -21.71 -10.45 24.43
N SER A 28 -22.46 -9.35 24.46
CA SER A 28 -22.09 -8.12 23.74
C SER A 28 -20.79 -7.52 24.30
N MET A 29 -20.69 -7.42 25.62
CA MET A 29 -19.49 -6.90 26.29
C MET A 29 -18.26 -7.79 26.05
N LEU A 30 -18.42 -9.12 26.02
CA LEU A 30 -17.33 -10.04 25.66
C LEU A 30 -16.84 -9.84 24.22
N LYS A 31 -17.77 -9.66 23.27
CA LYS A 31 -17.40 -9.35 21.87
C LYS A 31 -16.65 -8.02 21.77
N GLN A 32 -17.13 -6.99 22.46
CA GLN A 32 -16.45 -5.70 22.51
C GLN A 32 -15.06 -5.85 23.14
N LYS A 33 -14.94 -6.55 24.28
CA LYS A 33 -13.64 -6.81 24.92
C LYS A 33 -12.67 -7.50 23.98
N ALA A 34 -13.10 -8.54 23.26
CA ALA A 34 -12.25 -9.24 22.29
C ALA A 34 -11.81 -8.32 21.14
N ALA A 35 -12.72 -7.48 20.64
CA ALA A 35 -12.39 -6.47 19.62
C ALA A 35 -11.36 -5.45 20.15
N TRP A 36 -11.56 -4.96 21.37
CA TRP A 36 -10.61 -4.05 22.04
C TRP A 36 -9.25 -4.70 22.28
N THR A 37 -9.20 -5.95 22.74
CA THR A 37 -7.94 -6.67 22.93
C THR A 37 -7.19 -6.83 21.60
N LEU A 38 -7.88 -7.13 20.51
CA LEU A 38 -7.26 -7.22 19.19
C LEU A 38 -6.73 -5.86 18.70
N GLN A 39 -7.48 -4.77 18.95
CA GLN A 39 -7.04 -3.41 18.61
C GLN A 39 -5.81 -3.00 19.42
N ILE A 40 -5.82 -3.25 20.73
CA ILE A 40 -4.69 -2.97 21.62
C ILE A 40 -3.46 -3.78 21.19
N GLN A 41 -3.62 -5.06 20.86
CA GLN A 41 -2.49 -5.88 20.39
C GLN A 41 -1.89 -5.30 19.11
N ARG A 42 -2.71 -4.86 18.16
CA ARG A 42 -2.23 -4.22 16.92
C ARG A 42 -1.47 -2.92 17.18
N VAL A 43 -1.94 -2.11 18.14
CA VAL A 43 -1.24 -0.89 18.57
C VAL A 43 0.11 -1.23 19.20
N LEU A 44 0.15 -2.22 20.10
CA LEU A 44 1.38 -2.65 20.75
C LEU A 44 2.39 -3.24 19.76
N ASP A 45 1.92 -4.06 18.81
CA ASP A 45 2.77 -4.62 17.75
C ASP A 45 3.32 -3.49 16.86
N PHE A 46 2.51 -2.47 16.56
CA PHE A 46 2.94 -1.29 15.81
C PHE A 46 3.95 -0.43 16.59
N GLU A 47 3.71 -0.15 17.88
CA GLU A 47 4.63 0.60 18.73
C GLU A 47 5.98 -0.11 18.87
N ALA A 48 5.98 -1.44 19.01
CA ALA A 48 7.21 -2.22 19.07
C ALA A 48 8.01 -2.14 17.75
N SER A 49 7.34 -2.19 16.60
CA SER A 49 7.97 -1.98 15.29
C SER A 49 8.44 -0.53 15.07
N SER A 50 7.68 0.45 15.57
CA SER A 50 7.97 1.89 15.44
C SER A 50 9.14 2.33 16.31
N LEU A 51 9.19 1.90 17.58
CA LEU A 51 10.29 2.22 18.51
C LEU A 51 11.62 1.60 18.09
N ALA A 52 11.59 0.41 17.50
CA ALA A 52 12.78 -0.20 16.89
C ALA A 52 13.26 0.58 15.66
N ALA A 53 12.33 1.14 14.87
CA ALA A 53 12.63 1.95 13.68
C ALA A 53 13.27 3.31 14.03
N THR A 54 12.91 3.93 15.16
CA THR A 54 13.46 5.23 15.61
C THR A 54 14.97 5.19 15.84
N GLN A 55 15.54 4.03 16.21
CA GLN A 55 16.98 3.90 16.49
C GLN A 55 17.84 3.58 15.26
N LYS A 56 17.27 2.99 14.20
CA LYS A 56 18.04 2.52 13.04
C LYS A 56 17.93 3.39 11.80
N PHE A 57 16.82 4.11 11.61
CA PHE A 57 16.55 4.86 10.38
C PHE A 57 16.77 6.38 10.51
N GLN A 58 17.48 6.85 11.54
CA GLN A 58 17.85 8.26 11.64
C GLN A 58 18.80 8.65 10.49
N SER A 59 18.25 9.18 9.41
CA SER A 59 19.04 9.87 8.40
C SER A 59 19.47 11.22 8.98
N ALA A 60 20.77 11.41 9.17
CA ALA A 60 21.41 12.68 9.54
C ALA A 60 21.42 13.69 8.37
N VAL A 61 20.40 13.68 7.51
CA VAL A 61 20.30 14.58 6.37
C VAL A 61 19.23 15.61 6.69
N GLU A 62 19.65 16.83 7.00
CA GLU A 62 18.79 18.02 6.97
C GLU A 62 18.35 18.23 5.52
N VAL A 63 17.24 17.61 5.15
CA VAL A 63 16.57 17.84 3.87
C VAL A 63 15.60 19.00 4.06
N GLN A 64 15.80 20.09 3.32
CA GLN A 64 14.75 21.09 3.16
C GLN A 64 13.63 20.49 2.32
N LEU A 65 12.47 20.31 2.93
CA LEU A 65 11.24 19.87 2.28
C LEU A 65 10.34 21.09 2.07
N ASP A 66 9.69 21.18 0.92
CA ASP A 66 8.67 22.20 0.68
C ASP A 66 7.45 21.87 1.54
N THR A 67 7.03 22.81 2.40
CA THR A 67 5.91 22.63 3.33
C THR A 67 4.75 23.56 3.01
N VAL A 68 3.53 23.07 3.17
CA VAL A 68 2.31 23.88 3.13
C VAL A 68 1.88 24.19 4.55
N ASP A 69 1.50 25.43 4.83
CA ASP A 69 0.96 25.76 6.15
C ASP A 69 -0.43 25.13 6.34
N GLU A 70 -0.79 24.82 7.59
CA GLU A 70 -2.02 24.11 7.94
C GLU A 70 -3.29 24.85 7.44
N VAL A 71 -3.30 26.18 7.53
CA VAL A 71 -4.45 27.00 7.11
C VAL A 71 -4.61 26.97 5.59
N GLN A 72 -3.51 27.02 4.85
CA GLN A 72 -3.50 26.84 3.40
C GLN A 72 -3.91 25.41 3.02
N ALA A 73 -3.43 24.39 3.72
CA ALA A 73 -3.77 22.99 3.46
C ALA A 73 -5.26 22.72 3.67
N GLU A 74 -5.86 23.24 4.75
CA GLU A 74 -7.30 23.15 4.98
C GLU A 74 -8.08 23.88 3.88
N LYS A 75 -7.72 25.13 3.58
CA LYS A 75 -8.43 25.96 2.61
C LYS A 75 -8.34 25.43 1.17
N GLU A 76 -7.16 25.00 0.73
CA GLU A 76 -6.92 24.58 -0.65
C GLU A 76 -7.31 23.11 -0.86
N LEU A 77 -6.99 22.25 0.10
CA LEU A 77 -7.05 20.79 -0.06
C LEU A 77 -8.14 20.15 0.79
N GLY A 78 -8.79 20.87 1.71
CA GLY A 78 -9.73 20.27 2.67
C GLY A 78 -9.02 19.26 3.57
N PHE A 79 -7.72 19.45 3.80
CA PHE A 79 -6.92 18.54 4.61
C PHE A 79 -6.98 18.94 6.08
N HIS A 80 -7.19 17.94 6.94
CA HIS A 80 -7.17 18.09 8.39
C HIS A 80 -6.00 17.27 8.96
N PRO A 81 -5.20 17.83 9.89
CA PRO A 81 -4.07 17.10 10.47
C PRO A 81 -4.46 15.76 11.09
N LEU A 82 -3.65 14.75 10.80
CA LEU A 82 -3.84 13.39 11.28
C LEU A 82 -3.28 13.23 12.69
N THR A 83 -3.89 12.34 13.46
CA THR A 83 -3.35 11.87 14.74
C THR A 83 -2.49 10.62 14.56
N GLU A 84 -1.71 10.24 15.58
CA GLU A 84 -0.95 8.97 15.57
C GLU A 84 -1.88 7.74 15.39
N TRP A 85 -3.11 7.83 15.90
CA TRP A 85 -4.12 6.79 15.71
C TRP A 85 -4.56 6.69 14.24
N ASP A 86 -4.72 7.83 13.57
CA ASP A 86 -5.05 7.87 12.14
C ASP A 86 -3.90 7.32 11.28
N LEU A 87 -2.65 7.62 11.64
CA LEU A 87 -1.48 7.01 11.01
C LEU A 87 -1.49 5.48 11.15
N THR A 88 -1.71 4.99 12.37
CA THR A 88 -1.75 3.54 12.63
C THR A 88 -2.85 2.86 11.81
N ARG A 89 -4.03 3.47 11.75
CA ARG A 89 -5.14 2.98 10.91
C ARG A 89 -4.76 2.97 9.44
N THR A 90 -4.16 4.06 8.95
CA THR A 90 -3.75 4.22 7.55
C THR A 90 -2.76 3.14 7.12
N ILE A 91 -1.78 2.79 7.98
CA ILE A 91 -0.82 1.71 7.72
C ILE A 91 -1.51 0.34 7.67
N LEU A 92 -2.47 0.09 8.56
CA LEU A 92 -3.23 -1.15 8.58
C LEU A 92 -4.16 -1.30 7.36
N ASP A 93 -4.77 -0.20 6.93
CA ASP A 93 -5.62 -0.16 5.73
C ASP A 93 -4.79 -0.40 4.48
N ASN A 94 -3.63 0.25 4.36
CA ASN A 94 -2.68 -0.03 3.28
C ASN A 94 -2.29 -1.51 3.23
N LYS A 95 -1.89 -2.10 4.36
CA LYS A 95 -1.56 -3.53 4.44
C LYS A 95 -2.72 -4.42 3.98
N ARG A 96 -3.96 -4.04 4.29
CA ARG A 96 -5.16 -4.78 3.90
C ARG A 96 -5.41 -4.67 2.39
N ASP A 97 -5.29 -3.48 1.83
CA ASP A 97 -5.51 -3.21 0.41
C ASP A 97 -4.48 -3.92 -0.45
N ILE A 98 -3.20 -3.83 -0.09
CA ILE A 98 -2.11 -4.54 -0.78
C ILE A 98 -2.34 -6.05 -0.74
N ARG A 99 -2.70 -6.61 0.42
CA ARG A 99 -3.03 -8.04 0.51
C ARG A 99 -4.23 -8.41 -0.38
N HIS A 100 -5.21 -7.53 -0.53
CA HIS A 100 -6.33 -7.76 -1.44
C HIS A 100 -5.84 -7.79 -2.90
N VAL A 101 -5.01 -6.81 -3.30
CA VAL A 101 -4.39 -6.74 -4.63
C VAL A 101 -3.58 -8.00 -4.93
N GLU A 102 -2.68 -8.41 -4.03
CA GLU A 102 -1.84 -9.59 -4.22
C GLU A 102 -2.66 -10.87 -4.40
N ASN A 103 -3.67 -11.09 -3.56
CA ASN A 103 -4.54 -12.27 -3.65
C ASN A 103 -5.38 -12.27 -4.93
N ARG A 104 -5.76 -11.09 -5.43
CA ARG A 104 -6.58 -10.95 -6.64
C ARG A 104 -5.75 -11.15 -7.90
N LEU A 105 -4.53 -10.62 -7.93
CA LEU A 105 -3.63 -10.72 -9.08
C LEU A 105 -2.88 -12.05 -9.13
N ASN A 106 -2.67 -12.70 -7.99
CA ASN A 106 -2.04 -14.01 -7.89
C ASN A 106 -2.84 -14.98 -7.00
N PRO A 107 -4.03 -15.40 -7.44
CA PRO A 107 -4.90 -16.25 -6.62
C PRO A 107 -4.28 -17.64 -6.42
N PRO A 108 -4.45 -18.25 -5.22
CA PRO A 108 -3.93 -19.59 -4.93
C PRO A 108 -4.48 -20.68 -5.87
N SER A 109 -5.66 -20.46 -6.45
CA SER A 109 -6.31 -21.36 -7.40
C SER A 109 -5.67 -21.36 -8.79
N GLY A 110 -4.79 -20.40 -9.09
CA GLY A 110 -4.18 -20.21 -10.41
C GLY A 110 -5.16 -19.74 -11.50
N LEU A 111 -6.43 -19.52 -11.18
CA LEU A 111 -7.45 -19.02 -12.11
C LEU A 111 -7.32 -17.51 -12.24
N VAL A 112 -6.71 -17.07 -13.35
CA VAL A 112 -6.44 -15.66 -13.63
C VAL A 112 -7.61 -15.03 -14.40
N ASP A 113 -8.04 -13.84 -13.96
CA ASP A 113 -9.04 -13.02 -14.67
C ASP A 113 -8.53 -12.66 -16.08
N LYS A 114 -9.41 -12.66 -17.08
CA LYS A 114 -9.08 -12.27 -18.47
C LYS A 114 -8.55 -10.83 -18.58
N ARG A 115 -8.89 -9.97 -17.60
CA ARG A 115 -8.41 -8.57 -17.53
C ARG A 115 -6.99 -8.44 -16.96
N THR A 116 -6.44 -9.53 -16.40
CA THR A 116 -5.11 -9.54 -15.83
C THR A 116 -4.06 -9.84 -16.91
N HIS A 117 -3.11 -8.92 -17.05
CA HIS A 117 -1.98 -9.03 -17.93
C HIS A 117 -0.76 -9.50 -17.13
N ARG A 118 -0.08 -10.53 -17.63
CA ARG A 118 1.14 -11.09 -17.03
C ARG A 118 2.26 -11.09 -18.05
N MET A 119 3.43 -10.62 -17.66
CA MET A 119 4.64 -10.67 -18.47
C MET A 119 5.89 -10.81 -17.61
N GLN A 120 7.01 -11.15 -18.24
CA GLN A 120 8.32 -11.12 -17.60
C GLN A 120 9.27 -10.24 -18.41
N ALA A 121 9.96 -9.32 -17.73
CA ALA A 121 10.94 -8.44 -18.37
C ALA A 121 12.03 -8.05 -17.37
N PHE A 122 13.30 -8.08 -17.80
CA PHE A 122 14.45 -7.68 -16.97
C PHE A 122 14.52 -8.37 -15.59
N GLY A 123 14.05 -9.62 -15.51
CA GLY A 123 13.97 -10.40 -14.27
C GLY A 123 12.78 -10.07 -13.36
N TRP A 124 11.92 -9.12 -13.75
CA TRP A 124 10.66 -8.84 -13.08
C TRP A 124 9.55 -9.75 -13.57
N ASP A 125 8.81 -10.35 -12.64
CA ASP A 125 7.46 -10.85 -12.87
C ASP A 125 6.49 -9.68 -12.74
N ILE A 126 5.84 -9.34 -13.84
CA ILE A 126 4.96 -8.16 -13.96
C ILE A 126 3.52 -8.66 -14.09
N ILE A 127 2.68 -8.30 -13.13
CA ILE A 127 1.25 -8.60 -13.15
C ILE A 127 0.49 -7.29 -13.01
N GLN A 128 -0.39 -7.00 -13.95
CA GLN A 128 -1.24 -5.80 -13.93
C GLN A 128 -2.67 -6.15 -14.26
N ARG A 129 -3.62 -5.36 -13.76
CA ARG A 129 -5.03 -5.45 -14.09
C ARG A 129 -5.63 -4.07 -14.13
N VAL A 130 -6.37 -3.77 -15.19
CA VAL A 130 -7.15 -2.54 -15.29
C VAL A 130 -8.63 -2.92 -15.37
N GLU A 131 -9.45 -2.28 -14.53
CA GLU A 131 -10.89 -2.45 -14.52
C GLU A 131 -11.57 -1.11 -14.23
N GLY A 132 -12.24 -0.55 -15.24
CA GLY A 132 -12.75 0.81 -15.14
C GLY A 132 -11.59 1.78 -14.87
N SER A 133 -11.76 2.68 -13.91
CA SER A 133 -10.75 3.66 -13.51
C SER A 133 -9.64 3.11 -12.61
N VAL A 134 -9.72 1.83 -12.22
CA VAL A 134 -8.83 1.22 -11.25
C VAL A 134 -7.73 0.44 -11.96
N MET A 135 -6.48 0.75 -11.62
CA MET A 135 -5.30 -0.02 -12.00
C MET A 135 -4.71 -0.69 -10.77
N GLU A 136 -4.47 -1.98 -10.86
CA GLU A 136 -3.77 -2.77 -9.86
C GLU A 136 -2.55 -3.45 -10.45
N PHE A 137 -1.51 -3.61 -9.63
CA PHE A 137 -0.30 -4.25 -10.06
C PHE A 137 0.44 -4.95 -8.92
N VAL A 138 1.23 -5.96 -9.30
CA VAL A 138 2.27 -6.59 -8.50
C VAL A 138 3.46 -6.84 -9.41
N PHE A 139 4.60 -6.27 -9.04
CA PHE A 139 5.90 -6.49 -9.66
C PHE A 139 6.81 -7.20 -8.67
N LEU A 140 7.40 -8.29 -9.08
CA LEU A 140 8.27 -9.11 -8.23
C LEU A 140 9.61 -9.32 -8.90
N LYS A 141 10.71 -9.14 -8.16
CA LYS A 141 12.03 -9.56 -8.63
C LYS A 141 12.87 -10.08 -7.48
N LYS A 142 13.61 -11.15 -7.77
CA LYS A 142 14.65 -11.68 -6.87
C LYS A 142 15.99 -11.08 -7.28
N PHE A 143 16.74 -10.67 -6.28
CA PHE A 143 18.09 -10.14 -6.41
C PHE A 143 19.07 -10.98 -5.61
N THR A 144 20.33 -10.95 -6.05
CA THR A 144 21.47 -11.51 -5.32
C THR A 144 22.38 -10.37 -4.92
N ASN A 145 22.80 -10.31 -3.65
CA ASN A 145 23.71 -9.30 -3.11
C ASN A 145 23.13 -7.87 -3.11
N LEU A 146 21.83 -7.74 -2.87
CA LEU A 146 21.18 -6.45 -2.68
C LEU A 146 21.27 -6.06 -1.20
N ASN A 147 21.69 -4.83 -0.87
CA ASN A 147 21.53 -4.32 0.48
C ASN A 147 20.13 -3.72 0.63
N VAL A 148 19.24 -4.44 1.32
CA VAL A 148 17.85 -4.05 1.53
C VAL A 148 17.74 -2.68 2.21
N LEU A 149 18.52 -2.45 3.27
CA LEU A 149 18.48 -1.19 4.01
C LEU A 149 18.90 0.00 3.13
N ASP A 150 20.00 -0.16 2.39
CA ASP A 150 20.52 0.91 1.53
C ASP A 150 19.53 1.30 0.44
N ILE A 151 18.87 0.32 -0.18
CA ILE A 151 17.91 0.60 -1.26
C ILE A 151 16.64 1.23 -0.74
N MET A 152 16.16 0.77 0.41
CA MET A 152 14.97 1.35 1.03
C MET A 152 15.24 2.79 1.49
N HIS A 153 16.42 3.06 2.05
CA HIS A 153 16.85 4.41 2.42
C HIS A 153 17.02 5.33 1.20
N LYS A 154 17.66 4.85 0.14
CA LYS A 154 17.72 5.61 -1.12
C LYS A 154 16.32 5.89 -1.66
N THR A 155 15.40 4.92 -1.58
CA THR A 155 14.03 5.05 -2.11
C THR A 155 13.29 6.12 -1.34
N TRP A 156 13.26 6.00 -0.02
CA TRP A 156 12.73 7.02 0.88
C TRP A 156 13.28 8.43 0.59
N THR A 157 14.60 8.57 0.45
CA THR A 157 15.23 9.88 0.26
C THR A 157 14.82 10.54 -1.07
N ASN A 158 14.64 9.76 -2.13
CA ASN A 158 14.15 10.31 -3.40
C ASN A 158 12.64 10.53 -3.38
N ASP A 159 11.91 9.70 -2.64
CA ASP A 159 10.45 9.75 -2.62
C ASP A 159 9.91 11.01 -1.93
N ILE A 160 10.68 11.60 -1.01
CA ILE A 160 10.28 12.79 -0.24
C ILE A 160 10.71 14.13 -0.88
N GLN A 161 11.62 14.15 -1.87
CA GLN A 161 12.11 15.38 -2.50
C GLN A 161 11.60 15.48 -3.94
N LEU A 162 10.83 16.51 -4.30
CA LEU A 162 10.26 16.67 -5.64
C LEU A 162 11.29 16.53 -6.78
N SER A 163 12.45 17.19 -6.65
CA SER A 163 13.50 17.15 -7.67
C SER A 163 14.05 15.74 -7.92
N ARG A 164 14.09 14.91 -6.88
CA ARG A 164 14.51 13.50 -6.96
C ARG A 164 13.35 12.59 -7.34
N PHE A 165 12.15 12.85 -6.86
CA PHE A 165 10.93 12.11 -7.21
C PHE A 165 10.73 12.12 -8.74
N LYS A 166 10.96 13.28 -9.37
CA LYS A 166 10.88 13.47 -10.81
C LYS A 166 11.83 12.59 -11.62
N THR A 167 12.91 12.05 -11.06
CA THR A 167 13.79 11.13 -11.81
C THR A 167 13.10 9.80 -12.12
N VAL A 168 12.14 9.39 -11.27
CA VAL A 168 11.33 8.19 -11.46
C VAL A 168 9.97 8.53 -12.06
N LYS A 169 9.31 9.58 -11.55
CA LYS A 169 7.96 10.02 -11.90
C LYS A 169 7.96 11.47 -12.42
N ALA A 170 8.44 11.63 -13.65
CA ALA A 170 8.72 12.93 -14.27
C ALA A 170 7.48 13.85 -14.39
N GLU A 171 6.30 13.27 -14.41
CA GLU A 171 4.99 13.91 -14.58
C GLU A 171 4.51 14.59 -13.29
N THR A 172 5.19 14.35 -12.16
CA THR A 172 4.83 14.95 -10.86
C THR A 172 5.16 16.43 -10.87
N SER A 173 4.16 17.31 -10.85
CA SER A 173 4.37 18.76 -10.89
C SER A 173 4.47 19.40 -9.50
N ARG A 174 3.83 18.79 -8.50
CA ARG A 174 3.86 19.24 -7.09
C ARG A 174 4.11 18.06 -6.17
N LEU A 175 4.94 18.25 -5.15
CA LEU A 175 5.09 17.35 -4.01
C LEU A 175 5.51 18.18 -2.80
N GLU A 176 4.59 18.38 -1.86
CA GLU A 176 4.80 19.25 -0.69
C GLU A 176 4.30 18.55 0.58
N VAL A 177 4.99 18.75 1.69
CA VAL A 177 4.64 18.19 3.00
C VAL A 177 3.52 19.03 3.61
N LEU A 178 2.41 18.38 3.95
CA LEU A 178 1.31 18.96 4.72
C LEU A 178 1.53 18.78 6.23
N GLN A 179 2.10 17.63 6.62
CA GLN A 179 2.31 17.30 8.02
C GLN A 179 3.45 16.27 8.15
N GLN A 180 4.37 16.49 9.08
CA GLN A 180 5.30 15.46 9.53
C GLN A 180 4.69 14.73 10.74
N MET A 181 4.41 13.44 10.60
CA MET A 181 3.84 12.63 11.69
C MET A 181 4.95 12.16 12.64
N ASN A 182 6.03 11.64 12.08
CA ASN A 182 7.23 11.21 12.77
C ASN A 182 8.40 11.14 11.75
N PRO A 183 9.63 10.77 12.15
CA PRO A 183 10.78 10.72 11.22
C PRO A 183 10.59 9.79 10.00
N ASN A 184 9.71 8.79 10.10
CA ASN A 184 9.46 7.76 9.10
C ASN A 184 8.07 7.87 8.47
N ALA A 185 7.33 8.96 8.70
CA ALA A 185 5.99 9.14 8.16
C ALA A 185 5.66 10.63 7.92
N TYR A 186 5.28 10.93 6.68
CA TYR A 186 4.89 12.27 6.23
C TYR A 186 3.54 12.20 5.51
N VAL A 187 2.79 13.30 5.59
CA VAL A 187 1.62 13.54 4.75
C VAL A 187 2.03 14.48 3.63
N PHE A 188 1.76 14.08 2.40
CA PHE A 188 2.07 14.87 1.20
C PHE A 188 0.80 15.25 0.45
N VAL A 189 0.85 16.41 -0.20
CA VAL A 189 0.07 16.68 -1.41
C VAL A 189 0.93 16.40 -2.63
N ARG A 190 0.33 15.78 -3.65
CA ARG A 190 0.98 15.52 -4.93
C ARG A 190 0.04 15.88 -6.08
N ASP A 191 0.55 16.65 -7.04
CA ASP A 191 -0.10 16.89 -8.32
C ASP A 191 0.70 16.19 -9.42
N VAL A 192 0.00 15.49 -10.31
CA VAL A 192 0.56 14.83 -11.50
C VAL A 192 -0.09 15.44 -12.73
N ASP A 193 0.73 16.00 -13.62
CA ASP A 193 0.25 16.57 -14.88
C ASP A 193 -0.12 15.43 -15.84
N SER A 194 -1.28 15.53 -16.48
CA SER A 194 -1.75 14.58 -17.47
C SER A 194 -2.08 15.28 -18.79
N PRO A 195 -1.71 14.67 -19.94
CA PRO A 195 -2.13 15.16 -21.25
C PRO A 195 -3.59 14.78 -21.60
N SER A 196 -4.34 14.18 -20.67
CA SER A 196 -5.75 13.82 -20.88
C SER A 196 -6.70 15.02 -20.78
N ASP A 197 -7.99 14.74 -20.91
CA ASP A 197 -9.07 15.68 -20.57
C ASP A 197 -8.99 16.21 -19.13
N ILE A 198 -8.48 15.38 -18.21
CA ILE A 198 -8.09 15.77 -16.86
C ILE A 198 -6.65 16.27 -16.94
N SER A 199 -6.43 17.52 -16.56
CA SER A 199 -5.10 18.14 -16.67
C SER A 199 -4.21 17.78 -15.49
N ILE A 200 -4.79 17.61 -14.31
CA ILE A 200 -4.06 17.35 -13.07
C ILE A 200 -4.77 16.27 -12.27
N PHE A 201 -4.00 15.28 -11.84
CA PHE A 201 -4.41 14.33 -10.81
C PHE A 201 -3.79 14.70 -9.48
N ARG A 202 -4.66 15.04 -8.53
CA ARG A 202 -4.29 15.47 -7.19
C ARG A 202 -4.50 14.33 -6.20
N SER A 203 -3.56 14.13 -5.29
CA SER A 203 -3.67 13.15 -4.22
C SER A 203 -3.09 13.70 -2.94
N VAL A 204 -3.76 13.47 -1.82
CA VAL A 204 -3.21 13.68 -0.47
C VAL A 204 -3.05 12.32 0.18
N PHE A 205 -1.84 12.00 0.62
CA PHE A 205 -1.51 10.66 1.11
C PHE A 205 -0.50 10.68 2.25
N VAL A 206 -0.56 9.65 3.08
CA VAL A 206 0.51 9.31 4.01
C VAL A 206 1.55 8.47 3.27
N HIS A 207 2.81 8.88 3.37
CA HIS A 207 3.96 8.12 2.94
C HIS A 207 4.76 7.69 4.17
N PHE A 208 4.96 6.39 4.36
CA PHE A 208 5.54 5.85 5.57
C PHE A 208 6.56 4.75 5.27
N LEU A 209 7.47 4.53 6.23
CA LEU A 209 8.44 3.46 6.20
C LEU A 209 8.38 2.66 7.50
N VAL A 210 8.23 1.34 7.38
CA VAL A 210 8.18 0.43 8.53
C VAL A 210 9.02 -0.81 8.31
N GLU A 211 9.60 -1.34 9.40
CA GLU A 211 10.17 -2.69 9.40
C GLU A 211 9.04 -3.73 9.31
N ALA A 212 9.26 -4.79 8.54
CA ALA A 212 8.26 -5.82 8.34
C ALA A 212 8.90 -7.19 8.13
N THR A 213 8.10 -8.22 8.43
CA THR A 213 8.36 -9.59 8.03
C THR A 213 7.28 -10.05 7.05
N LYS A 214 7.68 -10.89 6.09
CA LYS A 214 6.78 -11.45 5.09
C LYS A 214 7.07 -12.94 4.90
N GLU A 215 6.00 -13.72 4.80
CA GLU A 215 6.09 -15.14 4.49
C GLU A 215 6.03 -15.35 2.98
N PHE A 216 6.93 -16.18 2.46
CA PHE A 216 7.03 -16.54 1.05
C PHE A 216 6.79 -18.04 0.90
N SER A 217 5.80 -18.41 0.09
CA SER A 217 5.55 -19.80 -0.24
C SER A 217 6.52 -20.27 -1.33
N CYS A 218 7.22 -21.36 -1.07
CA CYS A 218 8.09 -22.04 -2.03
C CYS A 218 7.33 -23.10 -2.83
N SER A 219 7.87 -23.45 -4.00
CA SER A 219 7.30 -24.47 -4.89
C SER A 219 7.27 -25.88 -4.28
N ASP A 220 8.12 -26.13 -3.29
CA ASP A 220 8.16 -27.37 -2.49
C ASP A 220 7.13 -27.39 -1.35
N GLY A 221 6.31 -26.34 -1.21
CA GLY A 221 5.30 -26.19 -0.16
C GLY A 221 5.86 -25.71 1.18
N SER A 222 7.15 -25.40 1.27
CA SER A 222 7.72 -24.76 2.45
C SER A 222 7.41 -23.25 2.49
N THR A 223 7.44 -22.68 3.69
CA THR A 223 7.26 -21.24 3.90
C THR A 223 8.58 -20.65 4.40
N LEU A 224 9.08 -19.64 3.71
CA LEU A 224 10.25 -18.86 4.12
C LEU A 224 9.81 -17.54 4.74
N THR A 225 10.54 -17.08 5.75
CA THR A 225 10.30 -15.76 6.34
C THR A 225 11.40 -14.82 5.89
N GLY A 226 11.03 -13.72 5.24
CA GLY A 226 11.94 -12.61 5.00
C GLY A 226 11.73 -11.49 6.00
N THR A 227 12.82 -10.79 6.31
CA THR A 227 12.86 -9.60 7.17
C THR A 227 13.35 -8.41 6.35
N GLY A 228 12.72 -7.26 6.49
CA GLY A 228 13.11 -6.08 5.74
C GLY A 228 12.20 -4.89 6.02
N TYR A 229 11.90 -4.12 4.97
CA TYR A 229 11.17 -2.86 5.10
C TYR A 229 10.05 -2.76 4.07
N VAL A 230 9.00 -2.03 4.45
CA VAL A 230 7.88 -1.64 3.61
C VAL A 230 7.82 -0.12 3.59
N LEU A 231 7.94 0.44 2.40
CA LEU A 231 7.64 1.84 2.11
C LEU A 231 6.24 1.90 1.51
N GLY A 232 5.30 2.46 2.27
CA GLY A 232 3.89 2.49 1.92
C GLY A 232 3.40 3.89 1.57
N THR A 233 2.43 3.96 0.67
CA THR A 233 1.70 5.17 0.31
C THR A 233 0.21 4.88 0.36
N GLN A 234 -0.55 5.65 1.12
CA GLN A 234 -1.99 5.49 1.25
C GLN A 234 -2.68 6.85 1.22
N SER A 235 -3.63 7.03 0.30
CA SER A 235 -4.49 8.21 0.26
C SER A 235 -5.27 8.37 1.56
N VAL A 236 -5.45 9.62 1.97
CA VAL A 236 -6.23 9.96 3.18
C VAL A 236 -7.44 10.80 2.82
N ALA A 237 -8.42 10.81 3.71
CA ALA A 237 -9.64 11.56 3.52
C ALA A 237 -9.35 13.07 3.51
N VAL A 238 -9.98 13.76 2.57
CA VAL A 238 -10.06 15.21 2.48
C VAL A 238 -11.54 15.61 2.31
N ASP A 239 -11.87 16.88 2.51
CA ASP A 239 -13.26 17.34 2.39
C ASP A 239 -13.84 17.26 0.96
N TYR A 240 -12.99 16.99 -0.03
CA TYR A 240 -13.38 16.78 -1.42
C TYR A 240 -13.68 15.30 -1.70
N PRO A 241 -14.83 14.96 -2.31
CA PRO A 241 -15.12 13.60 -2.76
C PRO A 241 -14.08 13.11 -3.78
N SER A 242 -13.71 11.83 -3.74
CA SER A 242 -12.77 11.24 -4.70
C SER A 242 -13.24 11.35 -6.17
N ASP A 243 -14.56 11.45 -6.40
CA ASP A 243 -15.15 11.53 -7.74
C ASP A 243 -15.36 12.98 -8.23
N SER A 244 -14.99 14.00 -7.44
CA SER A 244 -15.25 15.39 -7.83
C SER A 244 -14.16 15.95 -8.75
N ILE A 245 -14.56 16.33 -9.97
CA ILE A 245 -13.70 17.06 -10.90
C ILE A 245 -13.87 18.55 -10.64
N HIS A 246 -12.77 19.21 -10.28
CA HIS A 246 -12.69 20.64 -10.06
C HIS A 246 -12.02 21.34 -11.23
N ARG A 247 -12.13 22.67 -11.28
CA ARG A 247 -11.31 23.51 -12.15
C ARG A 247 -10.50 24.45 -11.30
N ASP A 248 -9.23 24.61 -11.65
CA ASP A 248 -8.40 25.65 -11.05
C ASP A 248 -8.73 27.04 -11.61
N GLU A 249 -8.03 28.06 -11.12
CA GLU A 249 -8.20 29.45 -11.57
C GLU A 249 -7.91 29.62 -13.08
N ALA A 250 -7.06 28.77 -13.66
CA ALA A 250 -6.76 28.74 -15.09
C ALA A 250 -7.76 27.90 -15.90
N GLY A 251 -8.78 27.32 -15.25
CA GLY A 251 -9.80 26.48 -15.87
C GLY A 251 -9.35 25.05 -16.18
N ARG A 252 -8.15 24.63 -15.74
CA ARG A 252 -7.63 23.26 -15.91
C ARG A 252 -8.43 22.30 -15.05
N LYS A 253 -8.77 21.13 -15.59
CA LYS A 253 -9.54 20.12 -14.84
C LYS A 253 -8.61 19.40 -13.86
N ILE A 254 -9.00 19.38 -12.59
CA ILE A 254 -8.33 18.66 -11.51
C ILE A 254 -9.24 17.52 -11.08
N ALA A 255 -8.71 16.30 -11.00
CA ALA A 255 -9.41 15.16 -10.42
C ALA A 255 -8.62 14.59 -9.24
N TRP A 256 -9.32 14.02 -8.26
CA TRP A 256 -8.71 13.40 -7.10
C TRP A 256 -8.37 11.94 -7.38
N ALA A 257 -7.11 11.58 -7.17
CA ALA A 257 -6.62 10.21 -7.34
C ALA A 257 -6.54 9.49 -5.98
N ASP A 258 -7.00 8.24 -5.97
CA ASP A 258 -6.90 7.36 -4.81
C ASP A 258 -5.75 6.37 -4.98
N LEU A 259 -4.92 6.20 -3.95
CA LEU A 259 -3.65 5.48 -4.01
C LEU A 259 -3.50 4.55 -2.81
N ALA A 260 -3.13 3.30 -3.07
CA ALA A 260 -2.65 2.35 -2.06
C ALA A 260 -1.48 1.58 -2.66
N LEU A 261 -0.25 1.98 -2.34
CA LEU A 261 0.99 1.46 -2.95
C LEU A 261 1.97 0.99 -1.87
N THR A 262 2.76 -0.04 -2.18
CA THR A 262 3.93 -0.45 -1.38
C THR A 262 5.12 -0.79 -2.25
N THR A 263 6.28 -0.29 -1.85
CA THR A 263 7.58 -0.83 -2.26
C THR A 263 8.16 -1.58 -1.07
N GLU A 264 8.37 -2.87 -1.24
CA GLU A 264 8.79 -3.79 -0.18
C GLU A 264 10.11 -4.43 -0.58
N ALA A 265 11.05 -4.54 0.35
CA ALA A 265 12.30 -5.24 0.14
C ALA A 265 12.64 -6.08 1.37
N TYR A 266 12.97 -7.36 1.13
CA TYR A 266 13.21 -8.35 2.19
C TYR A 266 14.48 -9.12 1.93
N ASP A 267 15.26 -9.34 3.00
CA ASP A 267 16.28 -10.38 3.05
C ASP A 267 15.57 -11.70 3.37
N VAL A 268 15.71 -12.68 2.48
CA VAL A 268 15.10 -14.00 2.62
C VAL A 268 16.19 -15.05 2.80
N GLU A 269 16.07 -15.85 3.85
CA GLU A 269 16.98 -16.95 4.13
C GLU A 269 16.20 -18.28 4.13
N ASN A 270 16.62 -19.20 3.28
CA ASN A 270 16.15 -20.57 3.33
C ASN A 270 16.94 -21.35 4.38
N ALA A 271 16.35 -21.57 5.55
CA ALA A 271 17.00 -22.26 6.65
C ALA A 271 17.38 -23.73 6.32
N MET A 272 16.75 -24.35 5.33
CA MET A 272 17.01 -25.74 4.95
C MET A 272 18.16 -25.87 3.95
N THR A 273 18.24 -24.96 2.98
CA THR A 273 19.29 -24.98 1.93
C THR A 273 20.46 -24.05 2.22
N GLY A 274 20.29 -23.10 3.14
CA GLY A 274 21.23 -22.01 3.40
C GLY A 274 21.23 -20.93 2.31
N GLU A 275 20.34 -21.01 1.32
CA GLU A 275 20.24 -20.03 0.24
C GLU A 275 19.76 -18.68 0.79
N LYS A 276 20.46 -17.61 0.41
CA LYS A 276 20.11 -16.23 0.76
C LYS A 276 19.88 -15.43 -0.50
N TYR A 277 18.76 -14.72 -0.55
CA TYR A 277 18.43 -13.83 -1.64
C TYR A 277 17.63 -12.64 -1.12
N GLN A 278 17.55 -11.59 -1.93
CA GLN A 278 16.68 -10.45 -1.66
C GLN A 278 15.48 -10.48 -2.56
N GLN A 279 14.31 -10.15 -2.02
CA GLN A 279 13.08 -10.07 -2.77
C GLN A 279 12.55 -8.65 -2.70
N VAL A 280 12.35 -8.04 -3.86
CA VAL A 280 11.66 -6.76 -3.98
C VAL A 280 10.28 -6.99 -4.54
N VAL A 281 9.29 -6.37 -3.91
CA VAL A 281 7.89 -6.38 -4.33
C VAL A 281 7.44 -4.94 -4.49
N TRP A 282 6.92 -4.59 -5.65
CA TRP A 282 6.18 -3.34 -5.83
C TRP A 282 4.74 -3.68 -6.12
N ALA A 283 3.83 -3.35 -5.21
CA ALA A 283 2.42 -3.65 -5.35
C ALA A 283 1.58 -2.39 -5.17
N GLY A 284 0.38 -2.39 -5.74
CA GLY A 284 -0.54 -1.30 -5.46
C GLY A 284 -1.84 -1.31 -6.23
N ARG A 285 -2.72 -0.41 -5.80
CA ARG A 285 -3.97 -0.02 -6.42
C ARG A 285 -3.95 1.50 -6.60
N THR A 286 -4.44 1.94 -7.75
CA THR A 286 -4.66 3.36 -8.03
C THR A 286 -5.99 3.55 -8.71
N ASP A 287 -6.62 4.70 -8.48
CA ASP A 287 -7.84 5.13 -9.15
C ASP A 287 -7.65 6.53 -9.74
N TYR A 288 -7.67 6.62 -11.06
CA TYR A 288 -7.44 7.87 -11.81
C TYR A 288 -8.71 8.32 -12.56
N CYS A 289 -9.89 8.00 -12.01
CA CYS A 289 -11.23 8.42 -12.45
C CYS A 289 -11.71 7.87 -13.82
N THR A 290 -10.83 7.59 -14.79
CA THR A 290 -11.22 7.05 -16.10
C THR A 290 -10.41 5.81 -16.49
N GLU A 291 -10.97 4.96 -17.35
CA GLU A 291 -10.28 3.77 -17.84
C GLU A 291 -9.09 4.10 -18.74
N GLU A 292 -9.17 5.17 -19.54
CA GLU A 292 -8.04 5.61 -20.36
C GLU A 292 -6.85 6.04 -19.49
N ASP A 293 -7.14 6.81 -18.43
CA ASP A 293 -6.12 7.26 -17.48
C ASP A 293 -5.55 6.10 -16.66
N ALA A 294 -6.38 5.11 -16.30
CA ALA A 294 -5.92 3.89 -15.65
C ALA A 294 -4.98 3.06 -16.54
N GLN A 295 -5.28 2.95 -17.84
CA GLN A 295 -4.41 2.28 -18.82
C GLN A 295 -3.08 3.01 -19.01
N ARG A 296 -3.11 4.34 -19.11
CA ARG A 296 -1.88 5.17 -19.19
C ARG A 296 -1.04 5.02 -17.93
N ASN A 297 -1.68 5.12 -16.77
CA ASN A 297 -1.02 4.96 -15.48
C ASN A 297 -0.41 3.56 -15.31
N ALA A 298 -0.98 2.51 -15.91
CA ALA A 298 -0.36 1.18 -15.92
C ALA A 298 1.00 1.19 -16.64
N ALA A 299 1.10 1.88 -17.78
CA ALA A 299 2.34 2.04 -18.54
C ALA A 299 3.35 2.94 -17.78
N ASP A 300 2.90 4.06 -17.24
CA ASP A 300 3.76 4.99 -16.47
C ASP A 300 4.28 4.36 -15.17
N THR A 301 3.49 3.47 -14.57
CA THR A 301 3.90 2.68 -13.41
C THR A 301 4.99 1.67 -13.77
N LEU A 302 4.84 0.97 -14.89
CA LEU A 302 5.89 0.08 -15.39
C LEU A 302 7.16 0.86 -15.79
N GLN A 303 7.03 2.02 -16.43
CA GLN A 303 8.19 2.84 -16.77
C GLN A 303 8.91 3.36 -15.52
N GLY A 304 8.15 3.75 -14.48
CA GLY A 304 8.70 4.11 -13.18
C GLY A 304 9.49 2.97 -12.53
N LEU A 305 8.98 1.73 -12.60
CA LEU A 305 9.71 0.52 -12.17
C LEU A 305 11.07 0.40 -12.85
N LEU A 306 11.11 0.54 -14.18
CA LEU A 306 12.35 0.38 -14.93
C LEU A 306 13.37 1.48 -14.61
N ARG A 307 12.93 2.73 -14.48
CA ARG A 307 13.80 3.85 -14.05
C ARG A 307 14.34 3.64 -12.64
N TRP A 308 13.50 3.13 -11.73
CA TRP A 308 13.91 2.83 -10.36
C TRP A 308 14.93 1.68 -10.32
N ASP A 309 14.72 0.59 -11.06
CA ASP A 309 15.66 -0.54 -11.13
C ASP A 309 17.02 -0.10 -11.72
N GLU A 310 17.00 0.73 -12.76
CA GLU A 310 18.22 1.29 -13.36
C GLU A 310 18.99 2.20 -12.40
N ASP A 311 18.32 3.15 -11.74
CA ASP A 311 18.96 4.10 -10.82
C ASP A 311 19.49 3.41 -9.54
N ARG A 312 18.85 2.32 -9.10
CA ARG A 312 19.06 1.77 -7.74
C ARG A 312 19.72 0.41 -7.69
N CYS A 313 19.52 -0.41 -8.71
CA CYS A 313 19.92 -1.81 -8.73
C CYS A 313 20.89 -2.14 -9.88
N ALA A 314 21.12 -1.25 -10.84
CA ALA A 314 21.98 -1.55 -11.99
C ALA A 314 23.45 -1.86 -11.61
N SER A 315 23.96 -1.38 -10.47
CA SER A 315 25.32 -1.68 -10.01
C SER A 315 25.50 -3.10 -9.45
N THR A 316 24.42 -3.88 -9.28
CA THR A 316 24.46 -5.23 -8.69
C THR A 316 24.15 -6.37 -9.67
N GLN A 317 23.95 -6.10 -10.96
CA GLN A 317 23.62 -7.15 -11.94
C GLN A 317 24.81 -7.54 -12.85
N PRO A 318 25.14 -8.84 -13.00
CA PRO A 318 25.95 -9.30 -14.12
C PRO A 318 25.15 -9.17 -15.43
N ASN A 319 25.79 -8.66 -16.49
CA ASN A 319 25.19 -8.46 -17.83
C ASN A 319 24.32 -9.65 -18.28
N VAL A 320 23.00 -9.47 -18.37
CA VAL A 320 22.09 -10.47 -18.96
C VAL A 320 21.75 -10.08 -20.40
N THR A 321 22.19 -10.92 -21.33
CA THR A 321 21.87 -10.83 -22.76
C THR A 321 20.40 -11.17 -23.01
N LEU A 322 19.69 -10.29 -23.72
CA LEU A 322 18.31 -10.50 -24.16
C LEU A 322 18.21 -11.78 -25.01
N THR A 323 17.55 -12.81 -24.49
CA THR A 323 17.07 -13.94 -25.30
C THR A 323 15.61 -13.70 -25.65
N PHE A 324 15.39 -13.12 -26.82
CA PHE A 324 14.07 -13.14 -27.45
C PHE A 324 13.77 -14.57 -27.88
N ASN A 325 12.70 -15.16 -27.35
CA ASN A 325 12.23 -16.49 -27.74
C ASN A 325 10.91 -16.34 -28.52
N PRO A 326 10.93 -16.12 -29.84
CA PRO A 326 9.72 -15.99 -30.63
C PRO A 326 9.19 -17.39 -30.94
N SER A 327 8.33 -17.92 -30.08
CA SER A 327 7.55 -19.13 -30.39
C SER A 327 6.08 -18.77 -30.58
N CYS A 328 5.74 -18.37 -31.80
CA CYS A 328 4.41 -18.54 -32.41
C CYS A 328 4.58 -18.49 -33.94
N ASN A 329 4.90 -19.64 -34.52
CA ASN A 329 4.81 -19.88 -35.95
C ASN A 329 3.33 -19.80 -36.36
N ASN A 330 2.93 -18.72 -37.02
CA ASN A 330 1.75 -18.74 -37.90
C ASN A 330 2.21 -19.16 -39.29
N SER A 331 1.97 -20.43 -39.60
CA SER A 331 2.00 -20.95 -40.96
C SER A 331 0.83 -20.37 -41.76
N HIS A 332 1.09 -19.34 -42.57
CA HIS A 332 0.25 -19.01 -43.73
C HIS A 332 0.99 -19.36 -45.01
N SER A 333 0.62 -20.50 -45.58
CA SER A 333 0.91 -20.89 -46.95
C SER A 333 0.15 -19.96 -47.90
N TYR A 334 0.86 -19.14 -48.66
CA TYR A 334 0.33 -18.54 -49.89
C TYR A 334 0.61 -19.51 -51.04
N VAL A 335 -0.45 -20.03 -51.64
CA VAL A 335 -0.43 -20.63 -52.98
C VAL A 335 -1.02 -19.60 -53.93
N LYS A 336 -0.23 -19.18 -54.91
CA LYS A 336 -0.68 -18.88 -56.27
C LYS A 336 0.42 -19.25 -57.24
#